data_AF-A0A3N0A739-F1
#
_entry.id   AF-A0A3N0A739-F1
#
_cell.length_a   1.000
_cell.length_b   1.000
_cell.length_c   1.000
_cell.angle_alpha   90.00
_cell.angle_beta   90.00
_cell.angle_gamma   90.00
#
_symmetry.space_group_name_H-M   'P 1'
#
loop_
_entity.id
_entity.type
_entity.pdbx_description
1 polymer ?
#
loop_
_entity_poly.entity_id
_entity_poly.type
_entity_poly.pdbx_seq_one_letter_code
_entity_poly.pdbx_strand_id
1 'polypeptide(L)'
;MDERLLKILEQKVRDAALHSRHARDLAALLADGQESFAFGVLVGRIYNSFYYQSKRVLGREPTDIEFEEFLDFVRKNRSKLGLR
;
A
#
# COMPACT_ATOMS: atom_id res chain seq x y z
N MET A 1 -13.07 4.58 7.71
CA MET A 1 -11.65 4.75 8.08
C MET A 1 -11.50 6.22 8.41
N ASP A 2 -10.75 6.59 9.44
CA ASP A 2 -10.54 8.01 9.78
C ASP A 2 -10.05 8.81 8.56
N GLU A 3 -10.65 9.97 8.30
CA GLU A 3 -10.39 10.78 7.10
C GLU A 3 -8.92 11.25 7.03
N ARG A 4 -8.28 11.52 8.17
CA ARG A 4 -6.88 11.94 8.23
C ARG A 4 -5.98 10.80 7.81
N LEU A 5 -6.28 9.58 8.28
CA LEU A 5 -5.57 8.37 7.87
C LEU A 5 -5.75 8.11 6.38
N LEU A 6 -6.98 8.22 5.87
CA LEU A 6 -7.29 8.02 4.46
C LEU A 6 -6.47 8.95 3.55
N LYS A 7 -6.44 10.26 3.84
CA LYS A 7 -5.65 11.24 3.08
C LYS A 7 -4.16 10.90 3.05
N ILE A 8 -3.62 10.41 4.17
CA ILE A 8 -2.22 9.97 4.25
C ILE A 8 -2.00 8.74 3.36
N LEU A 9 -2.89 7.75 3.38
CA LEU A 9 -2.76 6.55 2.57
C LEU A 9 -2.88 6.84 1.07
N GLU A 10 -3.75 7.77 0.67
CA GLU A 10 -3.82 8.23 -0.72
C GLU A 10 -2.48 8.82 -1.19
N GLN A 11 -1.80 9.59 -0.35
CA GLN A 11 -0.45 10.06 -0.65
C GLN A 11 0.54 8.88 -0.74
N LYS A 12 0.45 7.90 0.16
CA LYS A 12 1.32 6.71 0.12
C LYS A 12 1.12 5.87 -1.14
N VAL A 13 -0.09 5.79 -1.69
CA VAL A 13 -0.35 5.15 -2.99
C VAL A 13 0.35 5.90 -4.12
N ARG A 14 0.26 7.24 -4.15
CA ARG A 14 0.95 8.07 -5.16
C ARG A 14 2.46 7.89 -5.06
N ASP A 15 3.00 7.93 -3.84
CA ASP A 15 4.42 7.69 -3.61
C ASP A 15 4.83 6.28 -4.07
N ALA A 16 4.05 5.25 -3.75
CA ALA A 16 4.33 3.88 -4.16
C ALA A 16 4.37 3.73 -5.69
N ALA A 17 3.44 4.37 -6.42
CA ALA A 17 3.42 4.36 -7.88
C ALA A 17 4.69 4.99 -8.49
N LEU A 18 5.18 6.11 -7.93
CA LEU A 18 6.43 6.76 -8.34
C LEU A 18 7.66 5.86 -8.12
N HIS A 19 7.64 5.03 -7.08
CA HIS A 19 8.73 4.09 -6.76
C HIS A 19 8.52 2.69 -7.38
N SER A 20 7.55 2.51 -8.28
CA SER A 20 7.26 1.22 -8.90
C SER A 20 8.44 0.61 -9.65
N ARG A 21 9.38 1.43 -10.14
CA ARG A 21 10.64 0.96 -10.73
C ARG A 21 11.46 0.14 -9.74
N HIS A 22 11.67 0.62 -8.52
CA HIS A 22 12.45 -0.11 -7.51
C HIS A 22 11.82 -1.45 -7.15
N ALA A 23 10.48 -1.53 -7.12
CA ALA A 23 9.77 -2.79 -6.90
C ALA A 23 10.00 -3.79 -8.05
N ARG A 24 10.08 -3.31 -9.30
CA ARG A 24 10.41 -4.14 -10.46
C ARG A 24 11.88 -4.56 -10.47
N ASP A 25 12.80 -3.68 -10.06
CA ASP A 25 14.23 -4.03 -9.93
C ASP A 25 14.41 -5.14 -8.89
N LEU A 26 13.68 -5.07 -7.77
CA LEU A 26 13.65 -6.15 -6.77
C LEU A 26 13.05 -7.44 -7.33
N ALA A 27 11.96 -7.35 -8.10
CA ALA A 27 11.36 -8.52 -8.73
C ALA A 27 12.32 -9.17 -9.74
N ALA A 28 13.05 -8.37 -10.52
CA ALA A 28 14.07 -8.86 -11.45
C ALA A 28 15.20 -9.58 -10.72
N LEU A 29 15.63 -9.07 -9.56
CA LEU A 29 16.70 -9.66 -8.77
C LEU A 29 16.28 -10.93 -8.01
N LEU A 30 15.07 -10.96 -7.45
CA LEU A 30 14.66 -11.95 -6.44
C LEU A 30 13.56 -12.90 -6.89
N ALA A 31 12.89 -12.61 -8.02
CA ALA A 31 11.68 -13.31 -8.43
C ALA A 31 11.53 -13.37 -9.96
N ASP A 32 12.64 -13.42 -10.71
CA ASP A 32 12.65 -13.55 -12.18
C ASP A 32 11.74 -12.54 -12.91
N GLY A 33 11.63 -11.32 -12.37
CA GLY A 33 10.80 -10.25 -12.94
C GLY A 33 9.28 -10.45 -12.73
N GLN A 34 8.85 -11.31 -11.81
CA GLN A 34 7.42 -11.53 -11.55
C GLN A 34 6.72 -10.25 -11.07
N GLU A 35 5.76 -9.76 -11.85
CA GLU A 35 4.96 -8.58 -11.51
C GLU A 35 4.12 -8.77 -10.22
N SER A 36 3.73 -10.01 -9.89
CA SER A 36 3.08 -10.34 -8.62
C SER A 36 3.96 -10.01 -7.40
N PHE A 37 5.27 -10.23 -7.52
CA PHE A 37 6.24 -9.87 -6.49
C PHE A 37 6.36 -8.35 -6.35
N ALA A 38 6.54 -7.64 -7.47
CA ALA A 38 6.60 -6.18 -7.48
C ALA A 38 5.34 -5.56 -6.87
N PHE A 39 4.16 -6.09 -7.24
CA PHE A 39 2.90 -5.68 -6.64
C PHE A 39 2.84 -5.96 -5.13
N GLY A 40 3.29 -7.14 -4.70
CA GLY A 40 3.40 -7.49 -3.28
C GLY A 40 4.26 -6.50 -2.49
N VAL A 41 5.40 -6.08 -3.04
CA VAL A 41 6.27 -5.05 -2.44
C VAL A 41 5.54 -3.71 -2.28
N LEU A 42 4.83 -3.27 -3.32
CA LEU A 42 4.10 -1.99 -3.29
C LEU A 42 2.93 -2.03 -2.29
N VAL A 43 2.14 -3.11 -2.29
CA VAL A 43 1.04 -3.30 -1.34
C VAL A 43 1.58 -3.43 0.08
N GLY A 44 2.67 -4.17 0.30
CA GLY A 44 3.32 -4.31 1.60
C GLY A 44 3.75 -2.97 2.19
N ARG A 45 4.26 -2.05 1.38
CA ARG A 45 4.59 -0.68 1.80
C ARG A 45 3.35 0.11 2.26
N ILE A 46 2.23 -0.07 1.57
CA ILE A 46 0.97 0.60 1.91
C ILE A 46 0.36 -0.02 3.17
N TYR A 47 0.38 -1.35 3.29
CA TYR A 47 -0.02 -2.10 4.49
C TYR A 47 0.76 -1.65 5.72
N ASN A 48 2.10 -1.57 5.62
CA ASN A 48 2.93 -1.04 6.70
C ASN A 48 2.56 0.40 7.06
N SER A 49 2.26 1.23 6.05
CA SER A 49 1.82 2.60 6.28
C SER A 49 0.46 2.67 6.99
N PHE A 50 -0.47 1.77 6.68
CA PHE A 50 -1.78 1.71 7.33
C PHE A 50 -1.64 1.46 8.83
N TYR A 51 -0.92 0.42 9.25
CA TYR A 51 -0.71 0.15 10.69
C TYR A 51 0.06 1.27 11.38
N TYR A 52 1.19 1.70 10.79
CA TYR A 52 2.03 2.73 11.39
C TYR A 52 1.29 4.08 11.55
N GLN A 53 0.55 4.51 10.52
CA GLN A 53 -0.18 5.78 10.58
C GLN A 53 -1.44 5.67 11.43
N SER A 54 -2.09 4.51 11.50
CA SER A 54 -3.18 4.29 12.46
C SER A 54 -2.71 4.54 13.88
N LYS A 55 -1.58 3.93 14.27
CA LYS A 55 -0.98 4.15 15.59
C LYS A 55 -0.58 5.60 15.83
N ARG A 56 0.05 6.24 14.84
CA ARG A 56 0.54 7.62 14.96
C ARG A 56 -0.58 8.66 15.00
N VAL A 57 -1.64 8.50 14.22
CA VAL A 57 -2.72 9.49 14.06
C VAL A 57 -3.86 9.25 15.05
N LEU A 58 -4.16 7.99 15.35
CA LEU A 58 -5.30 7.58 16.18
C LEU A 58 -4.87 7.13 17.58
N GLY A 59 -3.57 6.91 17.83
CA GLY A 59 -3.05 6.47 19.13
C GLY A 59 -3.33 4.99 19.44
N ARG A 60 -3.82 4.22 18.47
CA ARG A 60 -4.18 2.80 18.61
C ARG A 60 -3.93 2.04 17.32
N GLU A 61 -3.90 0.72 17.42
CA GLU A 61 -3.94 -0.16 16.25
C GLU A 61 -5.29 -0.01 15.50
N PRO A 62 -5.33 -0.28 14.19
CA PRO A 62 -6.56 -0.30 13.43
C PRO A 62 -7.51 -1.40 13.92
N THR A 63 -8.82 -1.17 13.83
CA THR A 63 -9.84 -2.19 14.12
C THR A 63 -10.05 -3.12 12.92
N ASP A 64 -10.74 -4.24 13.13
CA ASP A 64 -11.11 -5.16 12.04
C ASP A 64 -11.99 -4.46 10.98
N ILE A 65 -12.89 -3.56 11.40
CA ILE A 65 -13.71 -2.75 10.48
C ILE A 65 -12.81 -1.84 9.64
N GLU A 66 -11.83 -1.17 10.25
CA GLU A 66 -10.90 -0.31 9.52
C GLU A 66 -9.99 -1.11 8.58
N PHE A 67 -9.70 -2.38 8.91
CA PHE A 67 -8.97 -3.28 8.04
C PHE A 67 -9.78 -3.68 6.80
N GLU A 68 -11.08 -3.98 6.96
CA GLU A 68 -11.97 -4.23 5.80
C GLU A 68 -12.06 -3.01 4.87
N GLU A 69 -12.17 -1.81 5.44
CA GLU A 69 -12.13 -0.57 4.68
C GLU A 69 -10.78 -0.37 3.98
N PHE A 70 -9.68 -0.80 4.60
CA PHE A 70 -8.35 -0.81 3.98
C PHE A 70 -8.29 -1.78 2.79
N LEU A 71 -8.87 -2.99 2.89
CA LEU A 71 -8.94 -3.93 1.77
C LEU A 71 -9.69 -3.33 0.57
N ASP A 72 -10.82 -2.67 0.83
CA ASP A 72 -11.58 -1.92 -0.17
C ASP A 72 -10.76 -0.77 -0.78
N PHE A 73 -10.01 -0.04 0.05
CA PHE A 73 -9.11 1.01 -0.40
C PHE A 73 -8.02 0.49 -1.34
N VAL A 74 -7.37 -0.63 -1.00
CA VAL A 74 -6.34 -1.26 -1.86
C VAL A 74 -6.96 -1.73 -3.17
N ARG A 75 -8.14 -2.36 -3.12
CA ARG A 75 -8.87 -2.84 -4.32
C ARG A 75 -9.16 -1.69 -5.29
N LYS A 76 -9.65 -0.55 -4.79
CA LYS A 76 -9.95 0.65 -5.58
C LYS A 76 -8.70 1.30 -6.20
N ASN A 77 -7.53 1.13 -5.60
CA ASN A 77 -6.28 1.73 -6.05
C ASN A 77 -5.35 0.76 -6.81
N ARG A 78 -5.78 -0.48 -7.04
CA ARG A 78 -4.96 -1.51 -7.70
C ARG A 78 -4.38 -1.07 -9.06
N SER A 79 -5.18 -0.39 -9.88
CA SER A 79 -4.75 0.11 -11.20
C SER A 79 -3.66 1.19 -11.11
N LYS A 80 -3.61 1.96 -10.01
CA LYS A 80 -2.59 2.99 -9.78
C LYS A 80 -1.25 2.40 -9.34
N LEU A 81 -1.26 1.18 -8.81
CA LEU A 81 -0.06 0.47 -8.37
C LEU A 81 0.68 -0.24 -9.52
N GLY A 82 0.37 0.12 -10.77
CA GLY A 82 1.16 -0.26 -11.95
C GLY A 82 0.87 -1.64 -12.51
N LEU A 83 -0.18 -2.31 -12.05
CA LEU A 83 -0.72 -3.49 -12.72
C LEU A 83 -1.64 -3.04 -13.86
N ARG A 84 -1.18 -3.19 -15.10
CA ARG A 84 -2.02 -3.29 -16.30
C ARG A 84 -1.99 -4.72 -16.78
#